data_AF-A0A1Q2TU83-F1
#
_entry.id   AF-A0A1Q2TU83-F1
#
_cell.length_a   1.000
_cell.length_b   1.000
_cell.length_c   1.000
_cell.angle_alpha   90.00
_cell.angle_beta   90.00
_cell.angle_gamma   90.00
#
_symmetry.space_group_name_H-M   'P 1'
#
loop_
_entity.id
_entity.type
_entity.pdbx_description
1 polymer ?
#
loop_
_entity_poly.entity_id
_entity_poly.type
_entity_poly.pdbx_seq_one_letter_code
_entity_poly.pdbx_strand_id
1 'polypeptide(L)'
;MTIQRQIDWQKLAEIHELKEFFAADFRGFQGEITQQLQGLDQFPPATLEKLAKLRALEVTNGITQWAYRRGADQALSIEQTRQCMNMVMGFMKNVELTFPSIGTIAFSDWEKDYVRRVRGLYIDAFKNNVPGAELAFHAISTAQFIACGQQRLNGAIALVEQDYGELFSSYFIERMKKYIGAYLDSFSESP
;
A
#
# COMPACT_ATOMS: atom_id res chain seq x y z
N MET A 1 -18.94 -3.17 16.06
CA MET A 1 -18.96 -4.50 15.44
C MET A 1 -17.52 -4.92 15.23
N THR A 2 -17.13 -6.07 15.77
CA THR A 2 -15.78 -6.60 15.58
C THR A 2 -15.78 -7.33 14.25
N ILE A 3 -15.12 -6.77 13.24
CA ILE A 3 -15.01 -7.41 11.92
C ILE A 3 -14.23 -8.71 12.12
N GLN A 4 -14.85 -9.86 11.83
CA GLN A 4 -14.15 -11.13 11.84
C GLN A 4 -13.49 -11.33 10.47
N ARG A 5 -12.16 -11.42 10.46
CA ARG A 5 -11.39 -11.66 9.24
C ARG A 5 -10.88 -13.10 9.21
N GLN A 6 -11.14 -13.79 8.11
CA GLN A 6 -10.51 -15.08 7.81
C GLN A 6 -9.42 -14.85 6.76
N ILE A 7 -8.17 -15.08 7.15
CA ILE A 7 -7.00 -14.88 6.29
C ILE A 7 -6.59 -16.22 5.65
N ASP A 8 -6.49 -16.24 4.33
CA ASP A 8 -5.88 -17.31 3.55
C ASP A 8 -4.37 -17.07 3.44
N TRP A 9 -3.64 -17.67 4.38
CA TRP A 9 -2.19 -17.53 4.46
C TRP A 9 -1.45 -18.21 3.30
N GLN A 10 -2.04 -19.22 2.65
CA GLN A 10 -1.42 -19.85 1.49
C GLN A 10 -1.46 -18.91 0.30
N LYS A 11 -2.60 -18.24 0.06
CA LYS A 11 -2.68 -17.19 -0.95
C LYS A 11 -1.70 -16.03 -0.70
N LEU A 12 -1.55 -15.59 0.56
CA LEU A 12 -0.53 -14.58 0.89
C LEU A 12 0.89 -15.06 0.54
N ALA A 13 1.20 -16.33 0.80
CA ALA A 13 2.50 -16.91 0.45
C ALA A 13 2.75 -17.02 -1.06
N GLU A 14 1.71 -16.95 -1.90
CA GLU A 14 1.85 -16.93 -3.36
C GLU A 14 2.17 -15.53 -3.92
N ILE A 15 2.00 -14.47 -3.12
CA ILE A 15 2.33 -13.09 -3.53
C ILE A 15 3.86 -12.96 -3.68
N HIS A 16 4.31 -12.48 -4.84
CA HIS A 16 5.71 -12.53 -5.27
C HIS A 16 6.69 -11.99 -4.23
N GLU A 17 6.42 -10.81 -3.68
CA GLU A 17 7.25 -10.14 -2.69
C GLU A 17 7.15 -10.74 -1.28
N LEU A 18 6.19 -11.63 -1.01
CA LEU A 18 6.03 -12.30 0.28
C LEU A 18 6.62 -13.72 0.29
N LYS A 19 6.81 -14.32 -0.89
CA LYS A 19 7.26 -15.71 -1.07
C LYS A 19 8.47 -16.07 -0.23
N GLU A 20 9.51 -15.25 -0.28
CA GLU A 20 10.78 -15.55 0.38
C GLU A 20 10.65 -15.52 1.91
N PHE A 21 9.82 -14.62 2.46
CA PHE A 21 9.58 -14.54 3.90
C PHE A 21 8.76 -15.73 4.41
N PHE A 22 7.70 -16.12 3.69
CA PHE A 22 6.92 -17.31 4.04
C PHE A 22 7.70 -18.61 3.85
N ALA A 23 8.59 -18.69 2.85
CA ALA A 23 9.45 -19.85 2.63
C ALA A 23 10.53 -19.99 3.73
N ALA A 24 11.06 -18.87 4.23
CA ALA A 24 12.07 -18.85 5.28
C ALA A 24 11.49 -19.23 6.66
N ASP A 25 10.40 -18.60 7.07
CA ASP A 25 9.68 -18.92 8.30
C ASP A 25 8.19 -18.59 8.19
N PHE A 26 7.41 -19.58 7.74
CA PHE A 26 5.98 -19.41 7.50
C PHE A 26 5.24 -18.95 8.76
N ARG A 27 5.47 -19.60 9.90
CA ARG A 27 4.74 -19.30 11.15
C ARG A 27 5.22 -18.00 11.78
N GLY A 28 6.53 -17.73 11.74
CA GLY A 28 7.09 -16.47 12.22
C GLY A 28 6.51 -15.29 11.45
N PHE A 29 6.53 -15.36 10.11
CA PHE A 29 6.01 -14.25 9.30
C PHE A 29 4.49 -14.06 9.42
N GLN A 30 3.72 -15.14 9.57
CA GLN A 30 2.30 -15.05 9.98
C GLN A 30 2.14 -14.30 11.32
N GLY A 31 2.96 -14.63 12.31
CA GLY A 31 2.97 -13.99 13.62
C GLY A 31 3.24 -12.49 13.53
N GLU A 32 4.24 -12.08 12.74
CA GLU A 32 4.58 -10.68 12.50
C GLU A 32 3.43 -9.91 11.85
N ILE A 33 2.82 -10.45 10.78
CA ILE A 33 1.64 -9.84 10.14
C ILE A 33 0.48 -9.72 11.15
N THR A 34 0.23 -10.77 11.93
CA THR A 34 -0.86 -10.80 12.93
C THR A 34 -0.65 -9.74 14.00
N GLN A 35 0.57 -9.56 14.49
CA GLN A 35 0.91 -8.56 15.49
C GLN A 35 0.69 -7.13 14.95
N GLN A 36 1.13 -6.86 13.72
CA GLN A 36 0.88 -5.56 13.09
C GLN A 36 -0.62 -5.30 12.89
N LEU A 37 -1.37 -6.33 12.49
CA LEU A 37 -2.82 -6.25 12.29
C LEU A 37 -3.56 -5.92 13.59
N GLN A 38 -3.19 -6.52 14.71
CA GLN A 38 -3.79 -6.20 16.02
C GLN A 38 -3.66 -4.72 16.39
N GLY A 39 -2.52 -4.09 16.06
CA GLY A 39 -2.32 -2.66 16.27
C GLY A 39 -3.20 -1.81 15.34
N LEU A 40 -3.31 -2.21 14.07
CA LEU A 40 -4.13 -1.52 13.08
C LEU A 40 -5.64 -1.65 13.35
N ASP A 41 -6.08 -2.73 13.98
CA ASP A 41 -7.48 -2.92 14.35
C ASP A 41 -7.97 -1.93 15.41
N GLN A 42 -7.05 -1.27 16.10
CA GLN A 42 -7.37 -0.18 17.03
C GLN A 42 -7.52 1.17 16.33
N PHE A 43 -7.23 1.26 15.03
CA PHE A 43 -7.27 2.53 14.32
C PHE A 43 -8.73 2.95 14.05
N PRO A 44 -9.03 4.27 14.13
CA PRO A 44 -10.33 4.76 13.72
C PRO A 44 -10.64 4.37 12.26
N PRO A 45 -11.90 4.04 11.92
CA PRO A 45 -12.31 3.74 10.55
C PRO A 45 -11.90 4.81 9.54
N ALA A 46 -12.00 6.09 9.92
CA ALA A 46 -11.57 7.21 9.10
C ALA A 46 -10.06 7.20 8.81
N THR A 47 -9.23 6.76 9.77
CA THR A 47 -7.78 6.61 9.54
C THR A 47 -7.51 5.48 8.55
N LEU A 48 -8.20 4.34 8.68
CA LEU A 48 -8.07 3.23 7.73
C LEU A 48 -8.49 3.64 6.30
N GLU A 49 -9.49 4.53 6.16
CA GLU A 49 -9.86 5.09 4.85
C GLU A 49 -8.77 5.98 4.25
N LYS A 50 -8.10 6.80 5.08
CA LYS A 50 -6.95 7.60 4.63
C LYS A 50 -5.78 6.71 4.22
N LEU A 51 -5.51 5.66 5.01
CA LEU A 51 -4.47 4.68 4.70
C LEU A 51 -4.77 3.93 3.40
N ALA A 52 -6.02 3.53 3.15
CA ALA A 52 -6.39 2.88 1.88
C ALA A 52 -6.08 3.77 0.66
N LYS A 53 -6.43 5.07 0.74
CA LYS A 53 -6.11 6.07 -0.30
C LYS A 53 -4.60 6.24 -0.48
N LEU A 54 -3.85 6.33 0.62
CA LEU A 54 -2.39 6.41 0.60
C LEU A 54 -1.79 5.16 -0.08
N ARG A 55 -2.22 3.96 0.31
CA ARG A 55 -1.71 2.69 -0.25
C ARG A 55 -1.97 2.57 -1.75
N ALA A 56 -3.15 2.95 -2.23
CA ALA A 56 -3.45 2.94 -3.66
C ALA A 56 -2.49 3.85 -4.46
N LEU A 57 -2.21 5.06 -3.96
CA LEU A 57 -1.25 5.98 -4.56
C LEU A 57 0.20 5.47 -4.50
N GLU A 58 0.63 4.93 -3.36
CA GLU A 58 1.97 4.38 -3.17
C GLU A 58 2.25 3.21 -4.11
N VAL A 59 1.30 2.27 -4.22
CA VAL A 59 1.40 1.11 -5.14
C VAL A 59 1.49 1.59 -6.58
N THR A 60 0.58 2.47 -7.01
CA THR A 60 0.54 2.95 -8.40
C THR A 60 1.85 3.65 -8.78
N ASN A 61 2.34 4.52 -7.90
CA ASN A 61 3.61 5.21 -8.11
C ASN A 61 4.82 4.26 -8.07
N GLY A 62 4.82 3.26 -7.20
CA GLY A 62 5.86 2.23 -7.14
C GLY A 62 5.98 1.45 -8.45
N ILE A 63 4.85 0.98 -8.99
CA ILE A 63 4.81 0.23 -10.25
C ILE A 63 5.24 1.14 -11.42
N THR A 64 4.77 2.39 -11.45
CA THR A 64 5.13 3.38 -12.49
C THR A 64 6.64 3.64 -12.50
N GLN A 65 7.24 3.89 -11.33
CA GLN A 65 8.68 4.11 -11.21
C GLN A 65 9.50 2.89 -11.60
N TRP A 66 9.04 1.70 -11.21
CA TRP A 66 9.74 0.46 -11.54
C TRP A 66 9.78 0.22 -13.05
N ALA A 67 8.67 0.45 -13.74
CA ALA A 67 8.59 0.32 -15.20
C ALA A 67 9.53 1.30 -15.91
N TYR A 68 9.57 2.57 -15.47
CA TYR A 68 10.51 3.56 -16.01
C TYR A 68 11.98 3.16 -15.79
N ARG A 69 12.35 2.76 -14.56
CA ARG A 69 13.74 2.38 -14.23
C ARG A 69 14.24 1.15 -15.01
N ARG A 70 13.35 0.29 -15.45
CA ARG A 70 13.68 -0.91 -16.26
C ARG A 70 13.51 -0.71 -17.76
N GLY A 71 13.11 0.49 -18.20
CA GLY A 71 12.86 0.76 -19.62
C GLY A 71 11.78 -0.13 -20.21
N ALA A 72 10.73 -0.45 -19.43
CA ALA A 72 9.61 -1.26 -19.93
C ALA A 72 8.91 -0.56 -21.10
N ASP A 73 8.41 -1.32 -22.07
CA ASP A 73 7.75 -0.77 -23.26
C ASP A 73 6.55 0.14 -22.94
N GLN A 74 5.87 -0.12 -21.81
CA GLN A 74 4.74 0.66 -21.32
C GLN A 74 5.15 1.77 -20.35
N ALA A 75 6.44 2.04 -20.18
CA ALA A 75 6.91 3.13 -19.33
C ALA A 75 6.35 4.47 -19.84
N LEU A 76 5.90 5.31 -18.91
CA LEU A 76 5.49 6.67 -19.22
C LEU A 76 6.68 7.47 -19.74
N SER A 77 6.40 8.59 -20.41
CA SER A 77 7.45 9.55 -20.75
C SER A 77 8.18 10.02 -19.49
N ILE A 78 9.40 10.54 -19.63
CA ILE A 78 10.16 11.06 -18.50
C ILE A 78 9.44 12.22 -17.81
N GLU A 79 8.74 13.08 -18.57
CA GLU A 79 7.94 14.19 -18.05
C GLU A 79 6.76 13.68 -17.21
N GLN A 80 5.98 12.74 -17.74
CA GLN A 80 4.84 12.15 -17.04
C GLN A 80 5.29 11.37 -15.80
N THR A 81 6.38 10.61 -15.91
CA THR A 81 6.99 9.91 -14.77
C THR A 81 7.37 10.89 -13.67
N ARG A 82 8.02 12.02 -14.02
CA ARG A 82 8.37 13.07 -13.05
C ARG A 82 7.13 13.71 -12.41
N GLN A 83 6.07 13.94 -13.17
CA GLN A 83 4.80 14.47 -12.64
C GLN A 83 4.20 13.50 -11.60
N CYS A 84 4.08 12.21 -11.95
CA CYS A 84 3.63 11.16 -11.04
C CYS A 84 4.47 11.11 -9.75
N MET A 85 5.80 11.10 -9.90
CA MET A 85 6.72 11.05 -8.78
C MET A 85 6.60 12.28 -7.88
N ASN A 86 6.55 13.48 -8.45
CA ASN A 86 6.48 14.72 -7.68
C ASN A 86 5.16 14.82 -6.90
N MET A 87 4.05 14.40 -7.50
CA MET A 87 2.74 14.34 -6.84
C MET A 87 2.81 13.45 -5.59
N VAL A 88 3.21 12.19 -5.75
CA VAL A 88 3.24 11.25 -4.63
C VAL A 88 4.33 11.61 -3.62
N MET A 89 5.49 12.08 -4.05
CA MET A 89 6.51 12.59 -3.12
C MET A 89 6.03 13.80 -2.32
N GLY A 90 5.24 14.69 -2.92
CA GLY A 90 4.60 15.81 -2.23
C GLY A 90 3.69 15.30 -1.12
N PHE A 91 2.85 14.32 -1.43
CA PHE A 91 1.99 13.67 -0.45
C PHE A 91 2.76 13.02 0.68
N MET A 92 3.84 12.30 0.39
CA MET A 92 4.66 11.64 1.42
C MET A 92 5.42 12.62 2.30
N LYS A 93 5.84 13.77 1.77
CA LYS A 93 6.57 14.80 2.54
C LYS A 93 5.65 15.53 3.50
N ASN A 94 4.47 15.93 3.04
CA ASN A 94 3.52 16.69 3.84
C ASN A 94 2.58 15.79 4.66
N VAL A 95 2.51 14.51 4.29
CA VAL A 95 1.55 13.52 4.81
C VAL A 95 0.12 14.07 4.68
N GLU A 96 -0.17 14.53 3.48
CA GLU A 96 -1.45 15.10 3.06
C GLU A 96 -1.76 14.55 1.67
N LEU A 97 -3.00 14.12 1.46
CA LEU A 97 -3.45 13.62 0.17
C LEU A 97 -4.35 14.66 -0.46
N THR A 98 -4.00 15.14 -1.64
CA THR A 98 -4.94 15.92 -2.45
C THR A 98 -5.61 14.98 -3.43
N PHE A 99 -6.87 15.23 -3.75
CA PHE A 99 -7.66 14.55 -4.77
C PHE A 99 -8.52 15.62 -5.48
N PRO A 100 -8.42 15.81 -6.80
CA PRO A 100 -9.25 16.73 -7.58
C PRO A 100 -10.74 16.72 -7.22
N SER A 101 -11.32 15.53 -7.00
CA SER A 101 -12.77 15.40 -6.79
C SER A 101 -13.24 15.66 -5.36
N ILE A 102 -12.39 15.44 -4.35
CA ILE A 102 -12.78 15.53 -2.92
C ILE A 102 -11.92 16.47 -2.09
N GLY A 103 -10.94 17.13 -2.70
CA GLY A 103 -10.06 18.11 -2.06
C GLY A 103 -8.91 17.48 -1.26
N THR A 104 -8.42 18.21 -0.27
CA THR A 104 -7.26 17.80 0.55
C THR A 104 -7.71 17.07 1.81
N ILE A 105 -7.08 15.93 2.05
CA ILE A 105 -7.25 15.09 3.24
C ILE A 105 -6.01 15.26 4.12
N ALA A 106 -6.22 15.86 5.29
CA ALA A 106 -5.18 16.02 6.30
C ALA A 106 -5.10 14.82 7.25
N PHE A 107 -3.88 14.42 7.56
CA PHE A 107 -3.56 13.49 8.63
C PHE A 107 -3.37 14.29 9.93
N SER A 108 -3.93 13.81 11.03
CA SER A 108 -3.62 14.29 12.38
C SER A 108 -2.19 13.91 12.76
N ASP A 109 -1.64 14.56 13.79
CA ASP A 109 -0.21 14.41 14.12
C ASP A 109 0.19 12.95 14.40
N TRP A 110 -0.63 12.20 15.13
CA TRP A 110 -0.35 10.78 15.39
C TRP A 110 -0.42 9.93 14.11
N GLU A 111 -1.34 10.24 13.19
CA GLU A 111 -1.43 9.55 11.89
C GLU A 111 -0.20 9.89 11.03
N LYS A 112 0.29 11.14 11.09
CA LYS A 112 1.51 11.58 10.42
C LYS A 112 2.73 10.83 10.95
N ASP A 113 2.84 10.68 12.26
CA ASP A 113 3.94 9.94 12.88
C ASP A 113 3.89 8.46 12.53
N TYR A 114 2.71 7.86 12.49
CA TYR A 114 2.53 6.49 11.99
C TYR A 114 3.02 6.35 10.54
N VAL A 115 2.59 7.23 9.63
CA VAL A 115 3.00 7.16 8.21
C VAL A 115 4.51 7.36 8.06
N ARG A 116 5.09 8.31 8.80
CA ARG A 116 6.54 8.56 8.80
C ARG A 116 7.33 7.36 9.29
N ARG A 117 6.84 6.67 10.34
CA ARG A 117 7.46 5.45 10.86
C ARG A 117 7.46 4.33 9.82
N VAL A 118 6.33 4.08 9.17
CA VAL A 118 6.23 3.06 8.10
C VAL A 118 7.14 3.42 6.92
N ARG A 119 7.20 4.70 6.53
CA ARG A 119 8.15 5.18 5.53
C ARG A 119 9.60 5.01 5.96
N GLY A 120 9.90 5.17 7.25
CA GLY A 120 11.21 4.88 7.83
C GLY A 120 11.62 3.44 7.58
N LEU A 121 10.72 2.47 7.86
CA LEU A 121 10.96 1.06 7.57
C LEU A 121 11.24 0.80 6.09
N TYR A 122 10.50 1.45 5.18
CA TYR A 122 10.79 1.34 3.75
C TYR A 122 12.20 1.85 3.39
N ILE A 123 12.61 2.98 3.96
CA ILE A 123 13.96 3.54 3.73
C ILE A 123 15.03 2.59 4.28
N ASP A 124 14.81 2.06 5.49
CA ASP A 124 15.74 1.16 6.13
C ASP A 124 15.88 -0.15 5.35
N ALA A 125 14.78 -0.69 4.85
CA ALA A 125 14.73 -1.85 3.98
C ALA A 125 15.47 -1.61 2.66
N PHE A 126 14.99 -0.68 1.83
CA PHE A 126 15.37 -0.62 0.42
C PHE A 126 16.44 0.43 0.08
N LYS A 127 16.93 1.19 1.06
CA LYS A 127 17.99 2.19 0.84
C LYS A 127 19.18 2.01 1.77
N ASN A 128 18.92 1.75 3.05
CA ASN A 128 19.98 1.58 4.04
C ASN A 128 20.42 0.12 4.21
N ASN A 129 19.65 -0.84 3.69
CA ASN A 129 19.89 -2.29 3.80
C ASN A 129 20.02 -2.74 5.28
N VAL A 130 19.16 -2.21 6.15
CA VAL A 130 19.15 -2.57 7.58
C VAL A 130 18.63 -4.01 7.71
N PRO A 131 19.37 -4.93 8.38
CA PRO A 131 18.92 -6.31 8.57
C PRO A 131 17.53 -6.39 9.22
N GLY A 132 16.65 -7.20 8.63
CA GLY A 132 15.28 -7.42 9.13
C GLY A 132 14.27 -6.32 8.76
N ALA A 133 14.69 -5.17 8.22
CA ALA A 133 13.78 -4.08 7.87
C ALA A 133 12.85 -4.44 6.70
N GLU A 134 13.32 -5.23 5.73
CA GLU A 134 12.47 -5.73 4.63
C GLU A 134 11.32 -6.60 5.16
N LEU A 135 11.63 -7.56 6.03
CA LEU A 135 10.62 -8.41 6.67
C LEU A 135 9.61 -7.57 7.45
N ALA A 136 10.08 -6.63 8.27
CA ALA A 136 9.21 -5.73 9.04
C ALA A 136 8.33 -4.86 8.14
N PHE A 137 8.87 -4.33 7.04
CA PHE A 137 8.13 -3.53 6.05
C PHE A 137 7.06 -4.36 5.35
N HIS A 138 7.40 -5.58 4.89
CA HIS A 138 6.43 -6.46 4.23
C HIS A 138 5.34 -6.94 5.20
N ALA A 139 5.66 -7.18 6.47
CA ALA A 139 4.68 -7.52 7.49
C ALA A 139 3.66 -6.38 7.72
N ILE A 140 4.13 -5.15 7.96
CA ILE A 140 3.22 -4.00 8.18
C ILE A 140 2.44 -3.63 6.90
N SER A 141 3.08 -3.69 5.73
CA SER A 141 2.41 -3.43 4.44
C SER A 141 1.26 -4.43 4.19
N THR A 142 1.51 -5.71 4.46
CA THR A 142 0.49 -6.77 4.33
C THR A 142 -0.65 -6.54 5.33
N ALA A 143 -0.31 -6.27 6.60
CA ALA A 143 -1.29 -5.97 7.63
C ALA A 143 -2.14 -4.73 7.29
N GLN A 144 -1.57 -3.70 6.66
CA GLN A 144 -2.32 -2.53 6.19
C GLN A 144 -3.37 -2.88 5.13
N PHE A 145 -3.04 -3.74 4.16
CA PHE A 145 -4.02 -4.16 3.15
C PHE A 145 -5.19 -4.91 3.80
N ILE A 146 -4.88 -5.81 4.73
CA ILE A 146 -5.90 -6.58 5.48
C ILE A 146 -6.74 -5.66 6.38
N ALA A 147 -6.12 -4.75 7.12
CA ALA A 147 -6.80 -3.85 8.04
C ALA A 147 -7.73 -2.86 7.33
N CYS A 148 -7.29 -2.31 6.19
CA CYS A 148 -8.12 -1.41 5.39
C CYS A 148 -9.41 -2.11 4.92
N GLY A 149 -9.30 -3.39 4.57
CA GLY A 149 -10.41 -4.21 4.10
C GLY A 149 -10.79 -3.91 2.65
N GLN A 150 -11.68 -4.75 2.11
CA GLN A 150 -12.03 -4.71 0.68
C GLN A 150 -12.73 -3.41 0.31
N GLN A 151 -13.70 -2.96 1.13
CA GLN A 151 -14.52 -1.80 0.83
C GLN A 151 -13.68 -0.52 0.68
N ARG A 152 -12.75 -0.27 1.62
CA ARG A 152 -11.95 0.96 1.63
C ARG A 152 -10.93 0.97 0.49
N LEU A 153 -10.30 -0.17 0.21
CA LEU A 153 -9.32 -0.29 -0.87
C LEU A 153 -9.98 -0.18 -2.24
N ASN A 154 -11.13 -0.81 -2.46
CA ASN A 154 -11.88 -0.66 -3.71
C ASN A 154 -12.33 0.79 -3.92
N GLY A 155 -12.81 1.47 -2.88
CA GLY A 155 -13.14 2.90 -2.94
C GLY A 155 -11.92 3.78 -3.24
N ALA A 156 -10.77 3.47 -2.63
CA ALA A 156 -9.51 4.18 -2.89
C ALA A 156 -9.00 3.98 -4.33
N ILE A 157 -9.07 2.74 -4.85
CA ILE A 157 -8.72 2.41 -6.23
C ILE A 157 -9.58 3.20 -7.21
N ALA A 158 -10.91 3.20 -7.01
CA ALA A 158 -11.84 3.92 -7.87
C ALA A 158 -11.55 5.43 -7.86
N LEU A 159 -11.24 5.99 -6.70
CA LEU A 159 -10.87 7.40 -6.56
C LEU A 159 -9.56 7.72 -7.29
N VAL A 160 -8.52 6.88 -7.16
CA VAL A 160 -7.25 7.07 -7.89
C VAL A 160 -7.45 6.96 -9.40
N GLU A 161 -8.27 6.02 -9.86
CA GLU A 161 -8.61 5.89 -11.27
C GLU A 161 -9.35 7.13 -11.79
N GLN A 162 -10.33 7.63 -11.04
CA GLN A 162 -11.09 8.83 -11.40
C GLN A 162 -10.20 10.07 -11.50
N ASP A 163 -9.39 10.30 -10.47
CA ASP A 163 -8.68 11.57 -10.31
C ASP A 163 -7.29 11.60 -10.97
N TYR A 164 -6.68 10.42 -11.13
CA TYR A 164 -5.29 10.29 -11.61
C TYR A 164 -5.12 9.27 -12.73
N GLY A 165 -6.22 8.70 -13.26
CA GLY A 165 -6.16 7.71 -14.33
C GLY A 165 -5.47 8.20 -15.60
N GLU A 166 -5.69 9.46 -15.99
CA GLU A 166 -4.98 10.05 -17.14
C GLU A 166 -3.48 10.23 -16.87
N LEU A 167 -3.13 10.66 -15.66
CA LEU A 167 -1.75 10.90 -15.25
C LEU A 167 -0.95 9.58 -15.20
N PHE A 168 -1.54 8.54 -14.61
CA PHE A 168 -0.91 7.23 -14.51
C PHE A 168 -1.09 6.36 -15.74
N SER A 169 -2.01 6.67 -16.66
CA SER A 169 -2.51 5.80 -17.73
C SER A 169 -3.28 4.58 -17.24
N SER A 170 -4.20 4.09 -18.08
CA SER A 170 -4.99 2.88 -17.81
C SER A 170 -4.13 1.64 -17.54
N TYR A 171 -2.97 1.53 -18.18
CA TYR A 171 -2.05 0.41 -17.95
C TYR A 171 -1.62 0.31 -16.48
N PHE A 172 -1.15 1.41 -15.88
CA PHE A 172 -0.69 1.37 -14.49
C PHE A 172 -1.84 1.30 -13.50
N ILE A 173 -3.02 1.83 -13.83
CA ILE A 173 -4.24 1.61 -13.03
C ILE A 173 -4.59 0.13 -12.97
N GLU A 174 -4.59 -0.58 -14.11
CA GLU A 174 -4.86 -2.02 -14.15
C GLU A 174 -3.78 -2.85 -13.41
N ARG A 175 -2.52 -2.41 -13.45
CA ARG A 175 -1.44 -3.04 -12.67
C ARG A 175 -1.62 -2.82 -11.16
N MET A 176 -2.01 -1.62 -10.73
CA MET A 176 -2.37 -1.34 -9.33
C MET A 176 -3.53 -2.25 -8.88
N LYS A 177 -4.61 -2.33 -9.67
CA LYS A 177 -5.78 -3.18 -9.36
C LYS A 177 -5.37 -4.63 -9.14
N LYS A 178 -4.54 -5.19 -10.05
CA LYS A 178 -4.03 -6.56 -9.93
C LYS A 178 -3.14 -6.76 -8.69
N TYR A 179 -2.27 -5.79 -8.41
CA TYR A 179 -1.38 -5.86 -7.26
C TYR A 179 -2.16 -5.87 -5.94
N ILE A 180 -3.05 -4.89 -5.74
CA ILE A 180 -3.87 -4.80 -4.52
C ILE A 180 -4.85 -5.96 -4.45
N GLY A 181 -5.43 -6.37 -5.58
CA GLY A 181 -6.34 -7.51 -5.69
C GLY A 181 -5.76 -8.80 -5.13
N ALA A 182 -4.47 -9.08 -5.38
CA ALA A 182 -3.81 -10.26 -4.83
C ALA A 182 -3.85 -10.33 -3.28
N TYR A 183 -3.79 -9.17 -2.62
CA TYR A 183 -3.96 -9.08 -1.16
C TYR A 183 -5.43 -9.17 -0.75
N LEU A 184 -6.35 -8.54 -1.50
CA LEU A 184 -7.78 -8.59 -1.18
C LEU A 184 -8.37 -10.00 -1.32
N ASP A 185 -7.88 -10.78 -2.29
CA ASP A 185 -8.30 -12.16 -2.54
C ASP A 185 -7.79 -13.13 -1.45
N SER A 186 -6.90 -12.69 -0.57
CA SER A 186 -6.29 -13.50 0.49
C SER A 186 -7.03 -13.39 1.83
N PHE A 187 -8.15 -12.68 1.91
CA PHE A 187 -8.97 -12.66 3.12
C PHE A 187 -10.44 -12.38 2.83
N SER A 188 -11.31 -12.85 3.72
CA SER A 188 -12.73 -12.49 3.74
C SER A 188 -13.09 -11.77 5.04
N GLU A 189 -14.06 -10.87 4.95
CA GLU A 189 -14.59 -10.12 6.09
C GLU A 189 -16.05 -10.54 6.30
N SER A 190 -16.41 -10.85 7.53
CA SER A 190 -17.81 -11.09 7.94
C SER A 190 -18.26 -10.02 8.94
N PRO A 191 -19.51 -9.52 8.82
CA PRO A 191 -20.09 -8.53 9.75
C PRO A 191 -20.11 -8.98 11.22
#